data_AF-R0FSI9-F1
#
_entry.id   AF-R0FSI9-F1
#
_cell.length_a   1.000
_cell.length_b   1.000
_cell.length_c   1.000
_cell.angle_alpha   90.00
_cell.angle_beta   90.00
_cell.angle_gamma   90.00
#
_symmetry.space_group_name_H-M   'P 1'
#
loop_
_entity.id
_entity.type
_entity.pdbx_description
1 polymer ?
#
loop_
_entity_poly.entity_id
_entity_poly.type
_entity_poly.pdbx_seq_one_letter_code
_entity_poly.pdbx_strand_id
1 'polypeptide(L)'
;MAFSKNVYKALLSHKAPLLQSLRLNIYSHMCTTKEVRILTDMASARNLRKHLRFMICVLNVEIGEPLRFLACLNNCETLETLELKHSVCKDAPSSFCLKSLRTLRLDSVEFKDNESVLNLLSSCPNLEDLVVRRHYSSSRVKTFTIAVPSLQRLSIHNYADISCGDYVINAPSLKYLKMKGFKAHEIGSFLIENSPELVEANIIIYHANILGSLGSLRRLSLETSAFESTFPTGSMFNELVYLELSTFTVDWWNLLTRMLDTSPNLRVLKLICTQQWHQYLCGLELQEE
;
A
#
# COMPACT_ATOMS: atom_id res chain seq x y z
N MET A 1 1.21 29.44 14.63
CA MET A 1 1.61 30.69 13.91
C MET A 1 3.12 30.83 13.63
N ALA A 2 4.05 30.43 14.51
CA ALA A 2 5.49 30.59 14.24
C ALA A 2 6.08 29.56 13.24
N PHE A 3 5.61 28.31 13.29
CA PHE A 3 6.20 27.20 12.52
C PHE A 3 6.10 27.37 11.00
N SER A 4 4.90 27.52 10.45
CA SER A 4 4.69 27.67 8.99
C SER A 4 5.41 28.89 8.41
N LYS A 5 5.46 30.00 9.18
CA LYS A 5 6.17 31.23 8.80
C LYS A 5 7.70 31.04 8.81
N ASN A 6 8.23 30.26 9.74
CA ASN A 6 9.65 29.95 9.81
C ASN A 6 10.07 28.99 8.69
N VAL A 7 9.26 27.96 8.41
CA VAL A 7 9.45 27.07 7.26
C VAL A 7 9.42 27.85 5.95
N TYR A 8 8.47 28.79 5.80
CA TYR A 8 8.40 29.69 4.63
C TYR A 8 9.69 30.50 4.45
N LYS A 9 10.17 31.12 5.52
CA LYS A 9 11.43 31.89 5.48
C LYS A 9 12.63 31.02 5.14
N ALA A 10 12.73 29.83 5.73
CA ALA A 10 13.84 28.90 5.50
C ALA A 10 13.85 28.37 4.06
N LEU A 11 12.68 28.06 3.50
CA LEU A 11 12.55 27.61 2.11
C LEU A 11 12.87 28.72 1.10
N LEU A 12 12.47 29.97 1.38
CA LEU A 12 12.81 31.10 0.52
C LEU A 12 14.29 31.52 0.61
N SER A 13 14.93 31.34 1.77
CA SER A 13 16.34 31.67 1.95
C SER A 13 17.28 30.57 1.44
N HIS A 14 16.73 29.43 1.01
CA HIS A 14 17.51 28.31 0.51
C HIS A 14 18.14 28.62 -0.85
N LYS A 15 19.47 28.61 -0.91
CA LYS A 15 20.27 28.95 -2.11
C LYS A 15 20.71 27.73 -2.92
N ALA A 16 20.32 26.51 -2.53
CA ALA A 16 20.75 25.32 -3.26
C ALA A 16 20.05 25.24 -4.63
N PRO A 17 20.77 24.86 -5.70
CA PRO A 17 20.27 24.97 -7.06
C PRO A 17 19.10 24.03 -7.39
N LEU A 18 18.89 22.93 -6.65
CA LEU A 18 17.76 21.99 -6.86
C LEU A 18 17.40 21.27 -5.55
N LEU A 19 16.21 21.52 -5.00
CA LEU A 19 15.67 20.80 -3.85
C LEU A 19 14.88 19.58 -4.35
N GLN A 20 15.51 18.40 -4.46
CA GLN A 20 14.86 17.25 -5.10
C GLN A 20 13.52 16.85 -4.47
N SER A 21 13.41 16.86 -3.13
CA SER A 21 12.19 16.45 -2.45
C SER A 21 11.90 17.29 -1.20
N LEU A 22 10.62 17.59 -0.97
CA LEU A 22 10.15 18.19 0.29
C LEU A 22 9.32 17.17 1.06
N ARG A 23 9.75 16.79 2.25
CA ARG A 23 9.00 15.89 3.14
C ARG A 23 8.37 16.67 4.28
N LEU A 24 7.04 16.65 4.35
CA LEU A 24 6.26 17.27 5.41
C LEU A 24 5.70 16.17 6.31
N ASN A 25 6.03 16.21 7.59
CA ASN A 25 5.43 15.33 8.61
C ASN A 25 4.51 16.17 9.50
N ILE A 26 3.21 15.95 9.37
CA ILE A 26 2.17 16.78 9.97
C ILE A 26 1.42 15.93 10.99
N TYR A 27 1.34 16.43 12.21
CA TYR A 27 0.54 15.85 13.28
C TYR A 27 -0.72 16.69 13.45
N SER A 28 -1.90 16.08 13.38
CA SER A 28 -3.18 16.80 13.36
C SER A 28 -3.39 17.68 14.60
N HIS A 29 -2.89 17.27 15.77
CA HIS A 29 -2.98 18.05 17.01
C HIS A 29 -1.99 19.23 17.07
N MET A 30 -0.92 19.21 16.26
CA MET A 30 0.11 20.27 16.23
C MET A 30 -0.07 21.27 15.09
N CYS A 31 -0.98 21.02 14.15
CA CYS A 31 -1.08 21.81 12.92
C CYS A 31 -2.53 22.11 12.56
N THR A 32 -2.81 23.38 12.28
CA THR A 32 -4.12 23.80 11.77
C THR A 32 -4.23 23.57 10.26
N THR A 33 -5.44 23.39 9.74
CA THR A 33 -5.68 23.28 8.28
C THR A 33 -5.16 24.49 7.51
N LYS A 34 -5.17 25.68 8.13
CA LYS A 34 -4.57 26.90 7.58
C LYS A 34 -3.06 26.76 7.40
N GLU A 35 -2.35 26.18 8.36
CA GLU A 35 -0.90 25.98 8.28
C GLU A 35 -0.54 24.94 7.22
N VAL A 36 -1.32 23.85 7.12
CA VAL A 36 -1.16 22.85 6.06
C VAL A 36 -1.38 23.47 4.68
N ARG A 37 -2.42 24.29 4.53
CA ARG A 37 -2.67 25.01 3.27
C ARG A 37 -1.54 25.96 2.91
N ILE A 38 -0.98 26.70 3.89
CA ILE A 38 0.19 27.55 3.64
C ILE A 38 1.38 26.69 3.15
N LEU A 39 1.60 25.52 3.74
CA LEU A 39 2.66 24.59 3.34
C LEU A 39 2.46 24.02 1.93
N THR A 40 1.23 23.69 1.54
CA THR A 40 0.94 23.19 0.19
C THR A 40 0.99 24.29 -0.85
N ASP A 41 0.47 25.48 -0.54
CA ASP A 41 0.56 26.66 -1.41
C ASP A 41 2.02 27.05 -1.65
N MET A 42 2.88 26.93 -0.61
CA MET A 42 4.32 27.09 -0.74
C MET A 42 4.96 26.07 -1.68
N ALA A 43 4.70 24.78 -1.49
CA ALA A 43 5.24 23.71 -2.33
C ALA A 43 4.79 23.84 -3.80
N SER A 44 3.67 24.53 -4.02
CA SER A 44 3.09 24.80 -5.35
C SER A 44 3.52 26.17 -5.91
N ALA A 45 4.13 27.04 -5.09
CA ALA A 45 4.56 28.37 -5.50
C ALA A 45 5.67 28.28 -6.55
N ARG A 46 5.55 29.12 -7.60
CA ARG A 46 6.43 29.09 -8.79
C ARG A 46 7.93 29.13 -8.48
N ASN A 47 8.32 29.77 -7.38
CA ASN A 47 9.72 29.89 -6.99
C ASN A 47 10.29 28.58 -6.43
N LEU A 48 9.50 27.79 -5.70
CA LEU A 48 9.92 26.48 -5.20
C LEU A 48 9.73 25.40 -6.27
N ARG A 49 8.70 25.53 -7.11
CA ARG A 49 8.37 24.57 -8.18
C ARG A 49 9.48 24.35 -9.21
N LYS A 50 10.31 25.37 -9.48
CA LYS A 50 11.46 25.25 -10.39
C LYS A 50 12.57 24.36 -9.85
N HIS A 51 12.63 24.21 -8.53
CA HIS A 51 13.69 23.50 -7.83
C HIS A 51 13.18 22.22 -7.15
N LEU A 52 11.86 22.11 -6.93
CA LEU A 52 11.18 21.00 -6.28
C LEU A 52 10.68 19.98 -7.30
N ARG A 53 11.25 18.76 -7.29
CA ARG A 53 10.79 17.67 -8.17
C ARG A 53 9.49 17.07 -7.67
N PHE A 54 9.41 16.77 -6.37
CA PHE A 54 8.21 16.21 -5.74
C PHE A 54 8.11 16.47 -4.24
N MET A 55 6.90 16.37 -3.72
CA MET A 55 6.56 16.49 -2.31
C MET A 55 6.06 15.15 -1.76
N ILE A 56 6.50 14.85 -0.55
CA ILE A 56 6.03 13.73 0.27
C ILE A 56 5.30 14.33 1.48
N CYS A 57 4.04 13.98 1.66
CA CYS A 57 3.27 14.40 2.83
C CYS A 57 2.96 13.18 3.71
N VAL A 58 3.31 13.25 4.98
CA VAL A 58 2.94 12.27 6.01
C VAL A 58 1.95 12.95 6.95
N LEU A 59 0.71 12.48 6.97
CA LEU A 59 -0.34 12.97 7.86
C LEU A 59 -0.56 11.94 8.98
N ASN A 60 -0.17 12.30 10.20
CA ASN A 60 -0.53 11.57 11.41
C ASN A 60 -1.78 12.22 11.98
N VAL A 61 -2.89 11.51 11.89
CA VAL A 61 -4.18 12.00 12.38
C VAL A 61 -4.53 11.16 13.60
N GLU A 62 -5.03 11.79 14.66
CA GLU A 62 -5.54 11.05 15.81
C GLU A 62 -6.84 10.31 15.46
N ILE A 63 -7.03 9.15 16.08
CA ILE A 63 -8.21 8.31 15.86
C ILE A 63 -9.46 9.12 16.21
N GLY A 64 -10.41 9.20 15.28
CA GLY A 64 -11.67 9.92 15.41
C GLY A 64 -11.74 11.23 14.63
N GLU A 65 -10.60 11.83 14.27
CA GLU A 65 -10.52 13.10 13.55
C GLU A 65 -10.74 12.93 12.04
N PRO A 66 -11.60 13.77 11.41
CA PRO A 66 -11.84 13.72 9.98
C PRO A 66 -10.64 14.23 9.17
N LEU A 67 -10.48 13.71 7.95
CA LEU A 67 -9.44 14.05 6.98
C LEU A 67 -9.59 15.45 6.34
N ARG A 68 -9.88 16.49 7.13
CA ARG A 68 -10.02 17.89 6.66
C ARG A 68 -8.76 18.41 5.96
N PHE A 69 -7.61 17.87 6.32
CA PHE A 69 -6.31 18.24 5.76
C PHE A 69 -6.11 17.78 4.31
N LEU A 70 -6.81 16.72 3.87
CA LEU A 70 -6.74 16.26 2.49
C LEU A 70 -7.18 17.36 1.52
N ALA A 71 -8.23 18.10 1.85
CA ALA A 71 -8.70 19.22 1.03
C ALA A 71 -7.61 20.28 0.76
N CYS A 72 -6.66 20.45 1.68
CA CYS A 72 -5.53 21.38 1.50
C CYS A 72 -4.49 20.87 0.49
N LEU A 73 -4.44 19.56 0.25
CA LEU A 73 -3.52 18.91 -0.67
C LEU A 73 -4.05 18.88 -2.12
N ASN A 74 -5.35 19.14 -2.32
CA ASN A 74 -6.05 18.94 -3.59
C ASN A 74 -5.37 19.63 -4.79
N ASN A 75 -4.92 20.86 -4.58
CA ASN A 75 -4.33 21.69 -5.63
C ASN A 75 -2.80 21.59 -5.68
N CYS A 76 -2.19 20.68 -4.92
CA CYS A 76 -0.74 20.57 -4.86
C CYS A 76 -0.21 19.75 -6.03
N GLU A 77 0.20 20.44 -7.09
CA GLU A 77 0.70 19.82 -8.33
C GLU A 77 2.08 19.16 -8.18
N THR A 78 2.76 19.34 -7.04
CA THR A 78 4.04 18.70 -6.73
C THR A 78 3.90 17.50 -5.79
N LEU A 79 2.71 17.22 -5.28
CA LEU A 79 2.47 16.09 -4.37
C LEU A 79 2.48 14.76 -5.12
N GLU A 80 3.58 14.02 -4.99
CA GLU A 80 3.75 12.71 -5.64
C GLU A 80 3.48 11.56 -4.66
N THR A 81 3.79 11.74 -3.38
CA THR A 81 3.59 10.71 -2.34
C THR A 81 2.79 11.26 -1.15
N LEU A 82 1.77 10.50 -0.73
CA LEU A 82 0.97 10.77 0.45
C LEU A 82 0.96 9.53 1.35
N GLU A 83 1.29 9.72 2.61
CA GLU A 83 1.20 8.70 3.65
C GLU A 83 0.21 9.16 4.72
N LEU A 84 -0.86 8.39 4.91
CA LEU A 84 -1.87 8.62 5.94
C LEU A 84 -1.65 7.62 7.07
N LYS A 85 -1.50 8.11 8.30
CA LYS A 85 -1.28 7.30 9.49
C LYS A 85 -2.37 7.55 10.54
N HIS A 86 -2.88 6.45 11.11
CA HIS A 86 -3.79 6.46 12.26
C HIS A 86 -5.09 7.27 12.09
N SER A 87 -5.46 7.57 10.85
CA SER A 87 -6.56 8.48 10.52
C SER A 87 -7.91 7.80 10.35
N VAL A 88 -9.01 8.54 10.53
CA VAL A 88 -10.36 8.07 10.19
C VAL A 88 -10.89 8.74 8.93
N CYS A 89 -11.07 7.95 7.88
CA CYS A 89 -11.70 8.36 6.63
C CYS A 89 -13.22 8.23 6.74
N LYS A 90 -13.87 9.35 7.09
CA LYS A 90 -15.33 9.40 7.32
C LYS A 90 -16.17 9.72 6.09
N ASP A 91 -15.59 10.32 5.04
CA ASP A 91 -16.10 10.46 3.65
C ASP A 91 -15.12 11.43 2.92
N ALA A 92 -14.70 11.11 1.69
CA ALA A 92 -13.92 12.07 0.89
C ALA A 92 -14.88 13.08 0.24
N PRO A 93 -14.59 14.40 0.26
CA PRO A 93 -15.41 15.36 -0.48
C PRO A 93 -15.38 15.02 -1.97
N SER A 94 -16.54 15.01 -2.62
CA SER A 94 -16.70 14.69 -4.05
C SER A 94 -15.90 15.59 -5.02
N SER A 95 -15.35 16.71 -4.53
CA SER A 95 -14.52 17.66 -5.30
C SER A 95 -13.01 17.45 -5.12
N PHE A 96 -12.59 16.41 -4.40
CA PHE A 96 -11.19 16.11 -4.14
C PHE A 96 -10.57 15.27 -5.28
N CYS A 97 -9.41 15.68 -5.78
CA CYS A 97 -8.69 15.04 -6.88
C CYS A 97 -7.17 15.31 -6.80
N LEU A 98 -6.42 14.38 -6.22
CA LEU A 98 -4.95 14.40 -6.14
C LEU A 98 -4.32 13.96 -7.45
N LYS A 99 -4.43 14.78 -8.50
CA LYS A 99 -3.98 14.41 -9.86
C LYS A 99 -2.48 14.12 -9.97
N SER A 100 -1.65 14.68 -9.10
CA SER A 100 -0.19 14.51 -9.17
C SER A 100 0.30 13.31 -8.34
N LEU A 101 -0.58 12.70 -7.55
CA LEU A 101 -0.22 11.62 -6.65
C LEU A 101 0.05 10.33 -7.41
N ARG A 102 1.27 9.79 -7.26
CA ARG A 102 1.67 8.49 -7.81
C ARG A 102 1.78 7.41 -6.75
N THR A 103 2.01 7.79 -5.48
CA THR A 103 2.14 6.84 -4.38
C THR A 103 1.25 7.20 -3.20
N LEU A 104 0.42 6.25 -2.77
CA LEU A 104 -0.43 6.36 -1.59
C LEU A 104 -0.07 5.26 -0.59
N ARG A 105 0.25 5.67 0.64
CA ARG A 105 0.50 4.76 1.75
C ARG A 105 -0.56 4.96 2.82
N LEU A 106 -1.31 3.92 3.13
CA LEU A 106 -2.30 3.88 4.17
C LEU A 106 -1.75 3.02 5.30
N ASP A 107 -1.56 3.60 6.47
CA ASP A 107 -1.07 2.89 7.65
C ASP A 107 -2.04 3.08 8.80
N SER A 108 -2.70 1.99 9.21
CA SER A 108 -3.69 2.00 10.29
C SER A 108 -4.80 3.03 10.05
N VAL A 109 -5.23 3.18 8.79
CA VAL A 109 -6.33 4.07 8.40
C VAL A 109 -7.65 3.33 8.56
N GLU A 110 -8.56 3.90 9.35
CA GLU A 110 -9.91 3.39 9.54
C GLU A 110 -10.86 4.02 8.51
N PHE A 111 -11.71 3.20 7.90
CA PHE A 111 -12.73 3.64 6.96
C PHE A 111 -14.12 3.41 7.56
N LYS A 112 -15.01 4.38 7.37
CA LYS A 112 -16.40 4.32 7.87
C LYS A 112 -17.20 3.19 7.22
N ASP A 113 -17.00 2.96 5.93
CA ASP A 113 -17.71 1.97 5.10
C ASP A 113 -16.91 1.64 3.83
N ASN A 114 -17.41 0.71 3.02
CA ASN A 114 -16.79 0.31 1.76
C ASN A 114 -16.69 1.49 0.77
N GLU A 115 -17.69 2.39 0.78
CA GLU A 115 -17.75 3.54 -0.13
C GLU A 115 -16.63 4.56 0.16
N SER A 116 -16.28 4.74 1.43
CA SER A 116 -15.17 5.59 1.87
C SER A 116 -13.83 5.16 1.28
N VAL A 117 -13.61 3.86 1.09
CA VAL A 117 -12.40 3.32 0.44
C VAL A 117 -12.39 3.71 -1.04
N LEU A 118 -13.50 3.46 -1.74
CA LEU A 118 -13.65 3.78 -3.16
C LEU A 118 -13.50 5.28 -3.42
N ASN A 119 -14.12 6.13 -2.59
CA ASN A 119 -14.06 7.58 -2.73
C ASN A 119 -12.64 8.13 -2.56
N LEU A 120 -11.85 7.59 -1.62
CA LEU A 120 -10.45 7.99 -1.46
C LEU A 120 -9.61 7.58 -2.68
N LEU A 121 -9.76 6.34 -3.14
CA LEU A 121 -8.96 5.80 -4.25
C LEU A 121 -9.33 6.46 -5.60
N SER A 122 -10.62 6.71 -5.85
CA SER A 122 -11.09 7.40 -7.07
C SER A 122 -10.62 8.86 -7.13
N SER A 123 -10.34 9.48 -5.98
CA SER A 123 -9.74 10.80 -5.89
C SER A 123 -8.27 10.85 -6.34
N CYS A 124 -7.64 9.71 -6.64
CA CYS A 124 -6.22 9.60 -7.01
C CYS A 124 -6.06 8.99 -8.42
N PRO A 125 -6.42 9.71 -9.51
CA PRO A 125 -6.56 9.10 -10.84
C PRO A 125 -5.25 8.58 -11.46
N ASN A 126 -4.10 9.12 -11.05
CA ASN A 126 -2.77 8.75 -11.58
C ASN A 126 -1.95 7.90 -10.58
N LEU A 127 -2.62 7.24 -9.64
CA LEU A 127 -1.98 6.44 -8.62
C LEU A 127 -1.33 5.18 -9.22
N GLU A 128 -0.02 5.02 -9.02
CA GLU A 128 0.78 3.92 -9.56
C GLU A 128 1.19 2.90 -8.49
N ASP A 129 1.40 3.34 -7.24
CA ASP A 129 1.83 2.50 -6.11
C ASP A 129 0.91 2.72 -4.89
N LEU A 130 0.26 1.64 -4.44
CA LEU A 130 -0.60 1.63 -3.26
C LEU A 130 -0.04 0.67 -2.22
N VAL A 131 0.19 1.18 -1.00
CA VAL A 131 0.56 0.38 0.17
C VAL A 131 -0.53 0.50 1.22
N VAL A 132 -1.08 -0.62 1.66
CA VAL A 132 -2.09 -0.70 2.72
C VAL A 132 -1.53 -1.53 3.87
N ARG A 133 -1.36 -0.91 5.05
CA ARG A 133 -0.92 -1.56 6.29
C ARG A 133 -2.05 -1.48 7.31
N ARG A 134 -2.58 -2.63 7.71
CA ARG A 134 -3.68 -2.74 8.68
C ARG A 134 -3.14 -3.41 9.94
N HIS A 135 -3.17 -2.68 11.05
CA HIS A 135 -2.69 -3.17 12.36
C HIS A 135 -3.84 -3.44 13.34
N TYR A 136 -4.95 -2.70 13.22
CA TYR A 136 -6.11 -2.82 14.10
C TYR A 136 -7.36 -2.98 13.24
N SER A 137 -8.26 -3.91 13.59
CA SER A 137 -9.51 -4.15 12.87
C SER A 137 -10.70 -3.78 13.75
N SER A 138 -11.11 -2.52 13.71
CA SER A 138 -12.44 -2.05 14.11
C SER A 138 -13.33 -1.76 12.88
N SER A 139 -12.84 -2.09 11.68
CA SER A 139 -13.37 -1.51 10.45
C SER A 139 -14.73 -2.09 10.10
N ARG A 140 -15.70 -1.21 9.84
CA ARG A 140 -17.00 -1.58 9.26
C ARG A 140 -16.91 -1.98 7.79
N VAL A 141 -15.71 -1.94 7.21
CA VAL A 141 -15.45 -2.35 5.82
C VAL A 141 -15.53 -3.86 5.72
N LYS A 142 -16.61 -4.34 5.11
CA LYS A 142 -16.80 -5.75 4.79
C LYS A 142 -16.04 -6.16 3.54
N THR A 143 -15.86 -5.23 2.60
CA THR A 143 -15.17 -5.48 1.34
C THR A 143 -14.30 -4.28 1.01
N PHE A 144 -13.00 -4.51 0.95
CA PHE A 144 -11.99 -3.52 0.60
C PHE A 144 -11.73 -3.58 -0.92
N THR A 145 -12.47 -2.76 -1.66
CA THR A 145 -12.39 -2.71 -3.12
C THR A 145 -11.31 -1.75 -3.59
N ILE A 146 -10.38 -2.24 -4.40
CA ILE A 146 -9.31 -1.47 -5.04
C ILE A 146 -9.63 -1.38 -6.53
N ALA A 147 -10.33 -0.31 -6.91
CA ALA A 147 -10.71 -0.01 -8.29
C ALA A 147 -9.88 1.18 -8.81
N VAL A 148 -8.64 0.91 -9.23
CA VAL A 148 -7.67 1.94 -9.65
C VAL A 148 -7.03 1.54 -10.98
N PRO A 149 -7.50 2.07 -12.11
CA PRO A 149 -7.02 1.66 -13.44
C PRO A 149 -5.53 1.89 -13.69
N SER A 150 -4.95 2.94 -13.10
CA SER A 150 -3.55 3.34 -13.25
C SER A 150 -2.57 2.59 -12.34
N LEU A 151 -3.08 1.77 -11.41
CA LEU A 151 -2.27 1.13 -10.38
C LEU A 151 -1.36 0.06 -10.98
N GLN A 152 -0.06 0.16 -10.73
CA GLN A 152 0.96 -0.77 -11.22
C GLN A 152 1.52 -1.67 -10.12
N ARG A 153 1.53 -1.19 -8.87
CA ARG A 153 2.09 -1.88 -7.71
C ARG A 153 1.12 -1.81 -6.54
N LEU A 154 0.81 -2.96 -5.96
CA LEU A 154 -0.06 -3.07 -4.79
C LEU A 154 0.64 -3.86 -3.69
N SER A 155 0.74 -3.29 -2.49
CA SER A 155 1.23 -3.98 -1.29
C SER A 155 0.17 -3.95 -0.20
N ILE A 156 -0.31 -5.12 0.23
CA ILE A 156 -1.27 -5.26 1.33
C ILE A 156 -0.60 -6.01 2.47
N HIS A 157 -0.45 -5.35 3.61
CA HIS A 157 0.03 -5.94 4.84
C HIS A 157 -1.09 -5.93 5.88
N ASN A 158 -1.49 -7.09 6.35
CA ASN A 158 -2.55 -7.23 7.33
C ASN A 158 -2.08 -7.97 8.58
N TYR A 159 -1.93 -7.25 9.68
CA TYR A 159 -1.49 -7.77 10.97
C TYR A 159 -2.59 -7.76 12.03
N ALA A 160 -3.85 -7.46 11.64
CA ALA A 160 -4.96 -7.44 12.57
C ALA A 160 -5.30 -8.85 13.08
N ASP A 161 -5.74 -8.91 14.33
CA ASP A 161 -6.13 -10.13 15.07
C ASP A 161 -7.64 -10.45 14.97
N ILE A 162 -8.36 -9.81 14.05
CA ILE A 162 -9.80 -10.04 13.84
C ILE A 162 -10.05 -10.18 12.34
N SER A 163 -11.10 -10.93 11.99
CA SER A 163 -11.57 -11.13 10.61
C SER A 163 -11.45 -9.87 9.76
N CYS A 164 -10.64 -10.02 8.71
CA CYS A 164 -10.51 -9.04 7.66
C CYS A 164 -11.62 -9.30 6.66
N GLY A 165 -12.37 -8.24 6.32
CA GLY A 165 -13.30 -8.30 5.21
C GLY A 165 -12.66 -8.76 3.90
N ASP A 166 -13.50 -9.00 2.91
CA ASP A 166 -13.10 -9.41 1.56
C ASP A 166 -12.21 -8.35 0.90
N TYR A 167 -11.37 -8.77 -0.05
CA TYR A 167 -10.64 -7.86 -0.94
C TYR A 167 -11.05 -8.12 -2.37
N VAL A 168 -11.32 -7.04 -3.10
CA VAL A 168 -11.62 -7.10 -4.54
C VAL A 168 -10.68 -6.16 -5.26
N ILE A 169 -9.90 -6.69 -6.20
CA ILE A 169 -8.93 -5.93 -6.99
C ILE A 169 -9.41 -5.84 -8.43
N ASN A 170 -9.63 -4.60 -8.87
CA ASN A 170 -9.91 -4.23 -10.25
C ASN A 170 -8.90 -3.15 -10.66
N ALA A 171 -7.75 -3.60 -11.15
CA ALA A 171 -6.61 -2.77 -11.48
C ALA A 171 -5.95 -3.32 -12.77
N PRO A 172 -6.47 -2.93 -13.96
CA PRO A 172 -6.02 -3.47 -15.24
C PRO A 172 -4.52 -3.32 -15.51
N SER A 173 -3.89 -2.25 -15.03
CA SER A 173 -2.46 -1.98 -15.21
C SER A 173 -1.55 -2.60 -14.14
N LEU A 174 -2.11 -3.41 -13.23
CA LEU A 174 -1.39 -3.95 -12.08
C LEU A 174 -0.36 -4.98 -12.55
N LYS A 175 0.90 -4.77 -12.19
CA LYS A 175 2.04 -5.63 -12.58
C LYS A 175 2.62 -6.39 -11.40
N TYR A 176 2.58 -5.78 -10.22
CA TYR A 176 3.21 -6.31 -9.01
C TYR A 176 2.24 -6.34 -7.84
N LEU A 177 2.06 -7.53 -7.26
CA LEU A 177 1.29 -7.73 -6.04
C LEU A 177 2.20 -8.19 -4.91
N LYS A 178 2.10 -7.54 -3.76
CA LYS A 178 2.73 -7.99 -2.51
C LYS A 178 1.67 -8.16 -1.45
N MET A 179 1.67 -9.31 -0.79
CA MET A 179 0.77 -9.62 0.30
C MET A 179 1.56 -10.16 1.48
N LYS A 180 1.32 -9.61 2.66
CA LYS A 180 1.96 -10.07 3.90
C LYS A 180 0.98 -10.04 5.06
N GLY A 181 1.13 -10.98 5.98
CA GLY A 181 0.26 -11.08 7.15
C GLY A 181 -0.92 -11.97 6.84
N PHE A 182 -2.09 -11.75 7.43
CA PHE A 182 -3.29 -12.58 7.30
C PHE A 182 -3.28 -13.88 8.11
N LYS A 183 -3.61 -13.79 9.40
CA LYS A 183 -3.70 -14.94 10.32
C LYS A 183 -4.81 -15.94 9.95
N ALA A 184 -4.67 -17.15 10.47
CA ALA A 184 -5.25 -18.39 9.96
C ALA A 184 -6.79 -18.49 9.88
N HIS A 185 -7.54 -17.68 10.63
CA HIS A 185 -8.98 -17.90 10.78
C HIS A 185 -9.85 -16.75 10.26
N GLU A 186 -9.23 -15.82 9.52
CA GLU A 186 -9.73 -14.44 9.50
C GLU A 186 -9.61 -13.74 8.14
N ILE A 187 -9.29 -14.46 7.08
CA ILE A 187 -9.30 -13.88 5.73
C ILE A 187 -10.68 -14.09 5.12
N GLY A 188 -11.35 -13.01 4.75
CA GLY A 188 -12.43 -13.07 3.76
C GLY A 188 -11.95 -13.62 2.41
N SER A 189 -12.82 -13.56 1.42
CA SER A 189 -12.45 -13.85 0.03
C SER A 189 -11.45 -12.81 -0.50
N PHE A 190 -10.54 -13.27 -1.35
CA PHE A 190 -9.62 -12.41 -2.09
C PHE A 190 -9.80 -12.64 -3.58
N LEU A 191 -10.39 -11.66 -4.25
CA LEU A 191 -10.75 -11.75 -5.65
C LEU A 191 -9.96 -10.74 -6.47
N ILE A 192 -9.30 -11.25 -7.51
CA ILE A 192 -8.69 -10.43 -8.55
C ILE A 192 -9.60 -10.55 -9.76
N GLU A 193 -10.43 -9.53 -10.00
CA GLU A 193 -11.41 -9.56 -11.09
C GLU A 193 -10.79 -9.17 -12.44
N ASN A 194 -9.90 -8.18 -12.42
CA ASN A 194 -9.35 -7.58 -13.63
C ASN A 194 -7.95 -7.01 -13.40
N SER A 195 -6.94 -7.83 -13.68
CA SER A 195 -5.52 -7.42 -13.70
C SER A 195 -4.71 -8.28 -14.68
N PRO A 196 -5.00 -8.18 -16.00
CA PRO A 196 -4.37 -9.03 -17.02
C PRO A 196 -2.85 -8.81 -17.12
N GLU A 197 -2.33 -7.66 -16.68
CA GLU A 197 -0.89 -7.36 -16.68
C GLU A 197 -0.14 -7.88 -15.46
N LEU A 198 -0.80 -8.61 -14.54
CA LEU A 198 -0.18 -9.06 -13.30
C LEU A 198 0.86 -10.14 -13.58
N VAL A 199 2.14 -9.77 -13.49
CA VAL A 199 3.26 -10.64 -13.83
C VAL A 199 3.96 -11.25 -12.62
N GLU A 200 3.97 -10.54 -11.50
CA GLU A 200 4.72 -10.94 -10.31
C GLU A 200 3.91 -10.78 -9.03
N ALA A 201 3.94 -11.82 -8.19
CA ALA A 201 3.40 -11.77 -6.84
C ALA A 201 4.40 -12.26 -5.79
N ASN A 202 4.47 -11.55 -4.67
CA ASN A 202 5.17 -11.96 -3.46
C ASN A 202 4.17 -12.09 -2.32
N ILE A 203 3.99 -13.30 -1.81
CA ILE A 203 2.89 -13.66 -0.93
C ILE A 203 3.46 -14.36 0.29
N ILE A 204 3.21 -13.76 1.46
CA ILE A 204 3.60 -14.26 2.77
C ILE A 204 2.31 -14.38 3.59
N ILE A 205 1.68 -15.56 3.55
CA ILE A 205 0.33 -15.78 4.10
C ILE A 205 0.21 -17.12 4.81
N TYR A 206 -0.77 -17.25 5.70
CA TYR A 206 -0.96 -18.49 6.47
C TYR A 206 -1.94 -19.49 5.80
N HIS A 207 -2.71 -19.10 4.77
CA HIS A 207 -3.64 -19.96 4.00
C HIS A 207 -3.57 -19.75 2.49
N ALA A 208 -3.80 -20.80 1.69
CA ALA A 208 -3.64 -20.80 0.24
C ALA A 208 -4.90 -20.40 -0.57
N ASN A 209 -5.98 -19.93 0.06
CA ASN A 209 -7.23 -19.59 -0.63
C ASN A 209 -7.08 -18.46 -1.68
N ILE A 210 -6.08 -17.59 -1.53
CA ILE A 210 -5.77 -16.51 -2.46
C ILE A 210 -5.20 -17.03 -3.79
N LEU A 211 -4.61 -18.23 -3.81
CA LEU A 211 -3.87 -18.76 -4.97
C LEU A 211 -4.77 -19.02 -6.19
N GLY A 212 -6.06 -19.27 -6.00
CA GLY A 212 -7.00 -19.49 -7.09
C GLY A 212 -7.16 -18.27 -8.01
N SER A 213 -6.95 -17.06 -7.47
CA SER A 213 -7.06 -15.79 -8.19
C SER A 213 -5.78 -15.41 -8.95
N LEU A 214 -4.74 -16.26 -8.93
CA LEU A 214 -3.38 -15.93 -9.41
C LEU A 214 -2.91 -16.75 -10.62
N GLY A 215 -3.83 -17.40 -11.35
CA GLY A 215 -3.49 -18.36 -12.41
C GLY A 215 -2.64 -17.82 -13.58
N SER A 216 -2.65 -16.50 -13.83
CA SER A 216 -1.91 -15.85 -14.93
C SER A 216 -0.52 -15.32 -14.54
N LEU A 217 -0.03 -15.62 -13.33
CA LEU A 217 1.27 -15.13 -12.88
C LEU A 217 2.43 -15.77 -13.63
N ARG A 218 3.47 -14.99 -13.92
CA ARG A 218 4.75 -15.48 -14.47
C ARG A 218 5.80 -15.73 -13.40
N ARG A 219 5.76 -14.95 -12.31
CA ARG A 219 6.70 -15.05 -11.19
C ARG A 219 5.93 -15.07 -9.86
N LEU A 220 6.15 -16.10 -9.06
CA LEU A 220 5.54 -16.23 -7.74
C LEU A 220 6.62 -16.50 -6.70
N SER A 221 6.63 -15.68 -5.66
CA SER A 221 7.34 -15.95 -4.40
C SER A 221 6.30 -16.25 -3.34
N LEU A 222 6.30 -17.46 -2.80
CA LEU A 222 5.32 -17.93 -1.84
C LEU A 222 6.00 -18.38 -0.55
N GLU A 223 5.59 -17.75 0.53
CA GLU A 223 5.90 -18.16 1.90
C GLU A 223 4.58 -18.46 2.61
N THR A 224 4.34 -19.73 2.92
CA THR A 224 3.07 -20.12 3.52
C THR A 224 3.13 -21.33 4.43
N SER A 225 2.32 -21.31 5.49
CA SER A 225 1.99 -22.45 6.34
C SER A 225 0.71 -23.17 5.93
N ALA A 226 0.20 -22.88 4.73
CA ALA A 226 -1.02 -23.48 4.21
C ALA A 226 -0.86 -24.99 3.99
N PHE A 227 -1.77 -25.76 4.56
CA PHE A 227 -1.86 -27.20 4.32
C PHE A 227 -2.36 -27.50 2.91
N GLU A 228 -1.98 -28.66 2.39
CA GLU A 228 -2.38 -29.17 1.07
C GLU A 228 -3.90 -29.10 0.81
N SER A 229 -4.74 -29.32 1.84
CA SER A 229 -6.19 -29.25 1.73
C SER A 229 -6.74 -27.86 1.39
N THR A 230 -5.95 -26.81 1.57
CA THR A 230 -6.34 -25.42 1.31
C THR A 230 -5.93 -24.92 -0.07
N PHE A 231 -5.17 -25.72 -0.82
CA PHE A 231 -4.76 -25.34 -2.16
C PHE A 231 -5.90 -25.62 -3.15
N PRO A 232 -6.33 -24.62 -3.94
CA PRO A 232 -7.50 -24.74 -4.79
C PRO A 232 -7.33 -25.82 -5.84
N THR A 233 -8.18 -26.86 -5.78
CA THR A 233 -8.26 -27.93 -6.77
C THR A 233 -8.62 -27.34 -8.13
N GLY A 234 -7.75 -27.54 -9.14
CA GLY A 234 -7.95 -27.03 -10.50
C GLY A 234 -7.37 -25.63 -10.78
N SER A 235 -6.69 -25.01 -9.81
CA SER A 235 -5.87 -23.82 -10.10
C SER A 235 -4.68 -24.22 -11.00
N MET A 236 -4.62 -23.65 -12.19
CA MET A 236 -3.57 -23.93 -13.17
C MET A 236 -2.69 -22.70 -13.35
N PHE A 237 -1.41 -22.83 -13.03
CA PHE A 237 -0.39 -21.81 -13.17
C PHE A 237 0.30 -21.96 -14.54
N ASN A 238 -0.51 -21.89 -15.59
CA ASN A 238 -0.05 -22.17 -16.96
C ASN A 238 1.02 -21.19 -17.43
N GLU A 239 1.05 -19.97 -16.93
CA GLU A 239 2.03 -18.96 -17.33
C GLU A 239 3.25 -18.87 -16.39
N LEU A 240 3.26 -19.65 -15.31
CA LEU A 240 4.29 -19.54 -14.27
C LEU A 240 5.63 -20.07 -14.79
N VAL A 241 6.64 -19.21 -14.79
CA VAL A 241 8.00 -19.50 -15.25
C VAL A 241 9.00 -19.53 -14.10
N TYR A 242 8.73 -18.77 -13.03
CA TYR A 242 9.59 -18.68 -11.85
C TYR A 242 8.76 -18.91 -10.58
N LEU A 243 9.20 -19.87 -9.77
CA LEU A 243 8.65 -20.16 -8.45
C LEU A 243 9.76 -20.06 -7.40
N GLU A 244 9.55 -19.21 -6.40
CA GLU A 244 10.32 -19.21 -5.16
C GLU A 244 9.40 -19.66 -4.02
N LEU A 245 9.77 -20.74 -3.32
CA LEU A 245 8.95 -21.37 -2.29
C LEU A 245 9.75 -21.53 -0.99
N SER A 246 9.12 -21.16 0.13
CA SER A 246 9.71 -21.40 1.45
C SER A 246 9.55 -22.86 1.91
N THR A 247 10.59 -23.39 2.54
CA THR A 247 10.66 -24.80 2.96
C THR A 247 10.60 -25.01 4.48
N PHE A 248 10.17 -24.00 5.23
CA PHE A 248 10.16 -24.05 6.70
C PHE A 248 8.86 -24.61 7.29
N THR A 249 7.83 -24.81 6.48
CA THR A 249 6.52 -25.26 6.95
C THR A 249 6.39 -26.77 6.82
N VAL A 250 5.61 -27.38 7.71
CA VAL A 250 5.36 -28.83 7.67
C VAL A 250 4.65 -29.16 6.35
N ASP A 251 5.02 -30.28 5.73
CA ASP A 251 4.44 -30.75 4.46
C ASP A 251 4.60 -29.79 3.27
N TRP A 252 5.58 -28.86 3.32
CA TRP A 252 5.88 -27.95 2.20
C TRP A 252 6.11 -28.67 0.87
N TRP A 253 6.59 -29.92 0.91
CA TRP A 253 6.80 -30.76 -0.28
C TRP A 253 5.49 -31.17 -0.95
N ASN A 254 4.38 -31.32 -0.23
CA ASN A 254 3.08 -31.63 -0.84
C ASN A 254 2.57 -30.42 -1.65
N LEU A 255 2.74 -29.21 -1.10
CA LEU A 255 2.47 -27.96 -1.81
C LEU A 255 3.36 -27.84 -3.05
N LEU A 256 4.66 -28.12 -2.91
CA LEU A 256 5.58 -28.10 -4.05
C LEU A 256 5.12 -29.06 -5.15
N THR A 257 4.82 -30.33 -4.83
CA THR A 257 4.36 -31.34 -5.81
C THR A 257 3.15 -30.82 -6.57
N ARG A 258 2.14 -30.29 -5.86
CA ARG A 258 0.94 -29.74 -6.50
C ARG A 258 1.23 -28.53 -7.37
N MET A 259 2.11 -27.62 -6.93
CA MET A 259 2.52 -26.47 -7.74
C MET A 259 3.29 -26.90 -8.99
N LEU A 260 4.13 -27.93 -8.91
CA LEU A 260 4.83 -28.49 -10.07
C LEU A 260 3.84 -29.12 -11.07
N ASP A 261 2.87 -29.90 -10.58
CA ASP A 261 1.83 -30.53 -11.41
C ASP A 261 0.95 -29.50 -12.13
N THR A 262 0.77 -28.32 -11.52
CA THR A 262 -0.07 -27.24 -12.05
C THR A 262 0.69 -26.16 -12.82
N SER A 263 2.01 -26.28 -12.96
CA SER A 263 2.89 -25.27 -13.59
C SER A 263 3.71 -25.84 -14.75
N PRO A 264 3.08 -26.21 -15.89
CA PRO A 264 3.75 -26.90 -16.99
C PRO A 264 4.89 -26.10 -17.65
N ASN A 265 4.88 -24.76 -17.51
CA ASN A 265 5.88 -23.86 -18.11
C ASN A 265 6.97 -23.42 -17.12
N LEU A 266 7.03 -24.02 -15.93
CA LEU A 266 7.99 -23.63 -14.90
C LEU A 266 9.42 -23.93 -15.35
N ARG A 267 10.29 -22.91 -15.28
CA ARG A 267 11.71 -23.02 -15.68
C ARG A 267 12.68 -22.82 -14.52
N VAL A 268 12.28 -22.07 -13.51
CA VAL A 268 13.11 -21.76 -12.36
C VAL A 268 12.34 -22.09 -11.09
N LEU A 269 12.90 -23.01 -10.30
CA LEU A 269 12.44 -23.31 -8.95
C LEU A 269 13.55 -22.90 -7.97
N LYS A 270 13.21 -22.06 -7.00
CA LYS A 270 14.09 -21.65 -5.92
C LYS A 270 13.45 -22.03 -4.59
N LEU A 271 14.16 -22.83 -3.80
CA LEU A 271 13.74 -23.23 -2.47
C LEU A 271 14.50 -22.41 -1.44
N ILE A 272 13.80 -21.79 -0.49
CA ILE A 272 14.40 -20.93 0.54
C ILE A 272 14.12 -21.46 1.96
N CYS A 273 15.17 -21.51 2.77
CA CYS A 273 15.12 -21.98 4.17
C CYS A 273 15.32 -20.83 5.19
N THR A 274 15.19 -19.56 4.77
CA THR A 274 15.40 -18.42 5.65
C THR A 274 14.09 -17.82 6.11
N GLN A 275 13.86 -17.90 7.41
CA GLN A 275 12.87 -17.13 8.14
C GLN A 275 13.17 -15.62 7.99
N GLN A 276 12.36 -14.86 7.24
CA GLN A 276 12.44 -13.40 7.25
C GLN A 276 11.79 -12.81 8.54
N TRP A 277 12.28 -13.20 9.71
CA TRP A 277 11.89 -12.62 11.01
C TRP A 277 12.76 -11.43 11.44
N HIS A 278 13.52 -10.82 10.54
CA HIS A 278 14.26 -9.59 10.85
C HIS A 278 13.52 -8.35 10.37
N GLN A 279 12.58 -7.87 11.18
CA GLN A 279 12.21 -6.45 11.26
C GLN A 279 11.52 -6.12 12.61
N TYR A 280 12.16 -6.51 13.72
CA TYR A 280 11.94 -5.91 15.05
C TYR A 280 13.29 -5.52 15.69
N LEU A 281 14.20 -4.96 14.89
CA LEU A 281 15.24 -4.12 15.45
C LEU A 281 14.84 -2.67 15.19
N CYS A 282 14.28 -2.06 16.24
CA CYS A 282 14.35 -0.63 16.45
C CYS A 282 15.83 -0.23 16.47
N GLY A 283 16.38 0.07 15.29
CA GLY A 283 17.63 0.77 15.15
C GLY A 283 17.38 2.26 15.30
N LEU A 284 17.63 2.78 16.49
CA LEU A 284 18.03 4.17 16.66
C LEU A 284 19.33 4.37 15.87
N GLU A 285 19.28 5.10 14.76
CA GLU A 285 20.46 5.80 14.25
C GLU A 285 20.52 7.14 14.96
N LEU A 286 21.34 7.20 16.02
CA LEU A 286 21.95 8.44 16.46
C LEU A 286 23.10 8.72 15.48
N GLN A 287 22.98 9.79 14.70
CA GLN A 287 24.16 10.46 14.16
C GLN A 287 24.75 11.30 15.30
N GLU A 288 25.94 10.93 15.76
CA GLU A 288 26.84 11.85 16.44
C GLU A 288 27.99 12.20 15.48
N GLU A 289 28.15 13.52 15.33
CA GLU A 289 29.14 14.36 14.63
C GLU A 289 30.16 13.75 13.66
#